data_AF-A0A960U0M7-F1
#
_entry.id   AF-A0A960U0M7-F1
#
_cell.length_a   1.000
_cell.length_b   1.000
_cell.length_c   1.000
_cell.angle_alpha   90.00
_cell.angle_beta   90.00
_cell.angle_gamma   90.00
#
_symmetry.space_group_name_H-M   'P 1'
#
loop_
_entity.id
_entity.type
_entity.pdbx_description
1 polymer ?
#
loop_
_entity_poly.entity_id
_entity_poly.type
_entity_poly.pdbx_seq_one_letter_code
_entity_poly.pdbx_strand_id
1 'polypeptide(L)'
;MADSTFEWTNDELSGALERALAEGRDPSDALAAVGEYMVGSIQETFSVGGRPENWAPWSDNYAAWRETHRPNKGVLHFDELLSASINFQLHAAGVETGTNVKYAAIHQFGGETGSRDGRFIMEARPFVQFLDEDVAVIEDILTEWAFGSLGVN
;
A
#
# COMPACT_ATOMS: atom_id res chain seq x y z
N MET A 1 7.36 13.05 5.29
CA MET A 1 6.54 11.86 5.57
C MET A 1 5.22 12.12 4.88
N ALA A 2 4.81 11.29 3.93
CA ALA A 2 3.47 11.42 3.35
C ALA A 2 2.53 10.71 4.31
N ASP A 3 1.74 11.50 5.01
CA ASP A 3 0.66 11.06 5.87
C ASP A 3 -0.62 11.20 5.05
N SER A 4 -1.21 10.08 4.68
CA SER A 4 -2.52 10.03 4.04
C SER A 4 -3.56 9.91 5.16
N THR A 5 -3.90 11.02 5.80
CA THR A 5 -4.98 11.03 6.78
C THR A 5 -6.32 11.03 6.04
N PHE A 6 -7.00 9.88 6.05
CA PHE A 6 -8.38 9.75 5.57
C PHE A 6 -9.33 9.92 6.77
N GLU A 7 -10.20 10.94 6.74
CA GLU A 7 -11.21 11.18 7.78
C GLU A 7 -12.43 10.28 7.54
N TRP A 8 -12.70 9.38 8.48
CA TRP A 8 -13.86 8.51 8.50
C TRP A 8 -15.11 9.24 9.01
N THR A 9 -16.16 9.34 8.20
CA THR A 9 -17.51 9.72 8.65
C THR A 9 -18.43 8.50 8.61
N ASN A 10 -18.16 7.49 9.43
CA ASN A 10 -19.15 6.47 9.76
C ASN A 10 -19.22 6.36 11.29
N ASP A 11 -19.99 7.27 11.89
CA ASP A 11 -20.14 7.41 13.35
C ASP A 11 -20.51 6.08 14.03
N GLU A 12 -21.20 5.17 13.31
CA GLU A 12 -21.59 3.86 13.82
C GLU A 12 -20.40 2.89 13.91
N LEU A 13 -19.56 2.80 12.87
CA LEU A 13 -18.37 1.95 12.88
C LEU A 13 -17.35 2.44 13.91
N SER A 14 -17.04 3.75 13.90
CA SER A 14 -16.14 4.35 14.89
C SER A 14 -16.63 4.07 16.32
N GLY A 15 -17.93 4.27 16.58
CA GLY A 15 -18.52 3.97 17.88
C GLY A 15 -18.55 2.48 18.24
N ALA A 16 -18.62 1.57 17.26
CA ALA A 16 -18.53 0.13 17.49
C ALA A 16 -17.09 -0.32 17.80
N LEU A 17 -16.10 0.22 17.09
CA LEU A 17 -14.68 -0.01 17.36
C LEU A 17 -14.30 0.46 18.76
N GLU A 18 -14.67 1.69 19.11
CA GLU A 18 -14.41 2.26 20.44
C GLU A 18 -15.03 1.40 21.56
N ARG A 19 -16.27 0.93 21.38
CA ARG A 19 -16.93 0.03 22.34
C ARG A 19 -16.22 -1.32 22.44
N ALA A 20 -15.89 -1.94 21.31
CA ALA A 20 -15.17 -3.21 21.28
C ALA A 20 -13.83 -3.13 22.02
N LEU A 21 -13.07 -2.05 21.80
CA LEU A 21 -11.82 -1.78 22.50
C LEU A 21 -12.04 -1.52 24.00
N ALA A 22 -13.07 -0.74 24.36
CA ALA A 22 -13.42 -0.47 25.77
C ALA A 22 -13.89 -1.72 26.53
N GLU A 23 -14.49 -2.69 25.83
CA GLU A 23 -14.86 -4.01 26.35
C GLU A 23 -13.66 -4.97 26.45
N GLY A 24 -12.47 -4.55 26.02
CA GLY A 24 -11.23 -5.34 26.09
C GLY A 24 -11.08 -6.37 24.98
N ARG A 25 -11.79 -6.22 23.85
CA ARG A 25 -11.54 -7.06 22.67
C ARG A 25 -10.16 -6.75 22.09
N ASP A 26 -9.45 -7.80 21.72
CA ASP A 26 -8.15 -7.69 21.05
C ASP A 26 -8.35 -7.45 19.54
N PRO A 27 -7.88 -6.32 18.98
CA PRO A 27 -7.99 -6.03 17.55
C PRO A 27 -6.91 -6.72 16.71
N SER A 28 -5.96 -7.45 17.32
CA SER A 28 -4.78 -7.96 16.63
C SER A 28 -5.10 -8.78 15.38
N ASP A 29 -6.11 -9.65 15.44
CA ASP A 29 -6.51 -10.47 14.28
C ASP A 29 -7.12 -9.64 13.15
N ALA A 30 -7.93 -8.63 13.49
CA ALA A 30 -8.52 -7.71 12.51
C ALA A 30 -7.44 -6.82 11.87
N LEU A 31 -6.52 -6.30 12.67
CA LEU A 31 -5.38 -5.50 12.18
C LEU A 31 -4.44 -6.34 11.31
N ALA A 32 -4.23 -7.61 11.64
CA ALA A 32 -3.48 -8.54 10.80
C ALA A 32 -4.16 -8.75 9.44
N ALA A 33 -5.48 -8.97 9.44
CA ALA A 33 -6.25 -9.13 8.20
C ALA A 33 -6.19 -7.86 7.33
N VAL A 34 -6.27 -6.66 7.93
CA VAL A 34 -6.08 -5.39 7.21
C VAL A 34 -4.68 -5.30 6.62
N GLY A 35 -3.64 -5.66 7.39
CA GLY A 35 -2.26 -5.67 6.91
C GLY A 35 -2.03 -6.62 5.73
N GLU A 36 -2.53 -7.85 5.84
CA GLU A 36 -2.46 -8.85 4.78
C GLU A 36 -3.16 -8.37 3.50
N TYR A 37 -4.35 -7.79 3.66
CA TYR A 37 -5.10 -7.21 2.56
C TYR A 37 -4.31 -6.07 1.88
N MET A 38 -3.77 -5.13 2.66
CA MET A 38 -3.00 -4.01 2.11
C MET A 38 -1.74 -4.46 1.37
N VAL A 39 -1.03 -5.47 1.87
CA VAL A 39 0.10 -6.08 1.13
C VAL A 39 -0.38 -6.61 -0.21
N GLY A 40 -1.51 -7.33 -0.25
CA GLY A 40 -2.10 -7.83 -1.49
C GLY A 40 -2.51 -6.74 -2.47
N SER A 41 -3.14 -5.67 -1.99
CA SER A 41 -3.56 -4.55 -2.86
C SER A 41 -2.36 -3.79 -3.46
N ILE A 42 -1.29 -3.61 -2.68
CA ILE A 42 -0.04 -3.05 -3.18
C ILE A 42 0.57 -3.98 -4.24
N GLN A 43 0.62 -5.29 -3.99
CA GLN A 43 1.13 -6.26 -4.96
C GLN A 43 0.33 -6.24 -6.28
N GLU A 44 -0.99 -6.09 -6.21
CA GLU A 44 -1.84 -5.91 -7.39
C GLU A 44 -1.50 -4.63 -8.14
N THR A 45 -1.24 -3.53 -7.41
CA THR A 45 -0.77 -2.27 -8.02
C THR A 45 0.52 -2.47 -8.85
N PHE A 46 1.47 -3.28 -8.37
CA PHE A 46 2.63 -3.67 -9.19
C PHE A 46 2.22 -4.53 -10.39
N SER A 47 1.41 -5.57 -10.17
CA SER A 47 0.95 -6.50 -11.21
C SER A 47 0.34 -5.81 -12.42
N VAL A 48 -0.53 -4.82 -12.20
CA VAL A 48 -1.21 -4.10 -13.28
C VAL A 48 -0.45 -2.86 -13.78
N GLY A 49 0.63 -2.47 -13.09
CA GLY A 49 1.47 -1.35 -13.48
C GLY A 49 0.96 0.02 -13.02
N GLY A 50 0.27 0.09 -11.89
CA GLY A 50 -0.26 1.30 -11.26
C GLY A 50 -1.78 1.29 -11.08
N ARG A 51 -2.27 1.85 -9.96
CA ARG A 51 -3.69 2.05 -9.62
C ARG A 51 -3.85 3.38 -8.87
N PRO A 52 -5.00 4.09 -9.02
CA PRO A 52 -6.08 3.80 -9.96
C PRO A 52 -5.67 4.09 -11.42
N GLU A 53 -4.62 4.88 -11.60
CA GLU A 53 -4.00 5.16 -12.89
C GLU A 53 -2.69 4.38 -13.04
N ASN A 54 -2.41 3.93 -14.27
CA ASN A 54 -1.14 3.30 -14.59
C ASN A 54 0.01 4.30 -14.41
N TRP A 55 1.16 3.81 -13.95
CA TRP A 55 2.37 4.60 -13.87
C TRP A 55 2.83 5.07 -15.25
N ALA A 56 3.43 6.26 -15.27
CA ALA A 56 4.04 6.79 -16.47
C ALA A 56 5.07 5.80 -17.07
N PRO A 57 5.06 5.63 -18.40
CA PRO A 57 6.01 4.76 -19.08
C PRO A 57 7.44 5.28 -18.90
N TRP A 58 8.40 4.45 -19.28
CA TRP A 58 9.78 4.89 -19.41
C TRP A 58 9.95 5.85 -20.59
N SER A 59 11.01 6.66 -20.54
CA SER A 59 11.45 7.38 -21.74
C SER A 59 11.86 6.40 -22.84
N ASP A 60 11.69 6.78 -24.10
CA ASP A 60 11.97 5.91 -25.26
C ASP A 60 13.37 5.29 -25.21
N ASN A 61 14.38 6.10 -24.89
CA ASN A 61 15.76 5.62 -24.77
C ASN A 61 15.92 4.57 -23.66
N TYR A 62 15.29 4.78 -22.51
CA TYR A 62 15.37 3.82 -21.40
C TYR A 62 14.54 2.57 -21.70
N ALA A 63 13.38 2.70 -22.35
CA ALA A 63 12.57 1.58 -22.81
C ALA A 63 13.35 0.69 -23.80
N ALA A 64 14.06 1.28 -24.78
CA ALA A 64 14.91 0.54 -25.71
C ALA A 64 16.08 -0.18 -25.00
N TRP A 65 16.69 0.46 -24.01
CA TRP A 65 17.70 -0.19 -23.17
C TRP A 65 17.11 -1.36 -22.37
N ARG A 66 15.92 -1.18 -21.80
CA ARG A 66 15.19 -2.20 -21.05
C ARG A 66 14.83 -3.40 -21.91
N GLU A 67 14.38 -3.21 -23.14
CA GLU A 67 14.05 -4.32 -24.05
C GLU A 67 15.26 -5.21 -24.33
N THR A 68 16.46 -4.62 -24.42
CA THR A 68 17.69 -5.36 -24.68
C THR A 68 18.31 -6.01 -23.44
N HIS A 69 18.14 -5.42 -22.25
CA HIS A 69 18.81 -5.88 -21.03
C HIS A 69 17.88 -6.60 -20.05
N ARG A 70 16.58 -6.33 -20.07
CA ARG A 70 15.53 -6.83 -19.17
C ARG A 70 14.19 -6.95 -19.93
N PRO A 71 14.12 -7.82 -20.96
CA PRO A 71 12.91 -7.99 -21.77
C PRO A 71 11.73 -8.50 -20.93
N ASN A 72 10.51 -8.19 -21.36
CA ASN A 72 9.25 -8.65 -20.75
C ASN A 72 9.05 -8.24 -19.28
N LYS A 73 9.66 -7.15 -18.85
CA LYS A 73 9.50 -6.61 -17.50
C LYS A 73 8.87 -5.23 -17.56
N GLY A 74 7.83 -5.00 -16.77
CA GLY A 74 7.12 -3.72 -16.68
C GLY A 74 7.84 -2.67 -15.84
N VAL A 75 7.20 -1.52 -15.72
CA VAL A 75 7.62 -0.42 -14.84
C VAL A 75 7.69 -0.92 -13.39
N LEU A 76 8.75 -0.54 -12.66
CA LEU A 76 9.11 -1.04 -11.32
C LEU A 76 9.42 -2.55 -11.18
N HIS A 77 9.38 -3.32 -12.27
CA HIS A 77 9.86 -4.71 -12.26
C HIS A 77 11.29 -4.76 -12.78
N PHE A 78 12.31 -4.72 -11.92
CA PHE A 78 13.71 -4.97 -12.33
C PHE A 78 14.17 -6.36 -11.90
N ASP A 79 14.12 -6.64 -10.61
CA ASP A 79 14.49 -7.88 -9.94
C ASP A 79 13.40 -8.36 -8.96
N GLU A 80 12.23 -7.73 -9.00
CA GLU A 80 11.10 -7.95 -8.08
C GLU A 80 11.41 -7.62 -6.60
N LEU A 81 12.57 -7.05 -6.28
CA LEU A 81 12.96 -6.79 -4.89
C LEU A 81 11.97 -5.83 -4.21
N LEU A 82 11.55 -4.79 -4.91
CA LEU A 82 10.65 -3.78 -4.34
C LEU A 82 9.29 -4.39 -4.00
N SER A 83 8.63 -5.03 -4.96
CA SER A 83 7.32 -5.67 -4.78
C SER A 83 7.38 -6.79 -3.74
N ALA A 84 8.43 -7.62 -3.76
CA ALA A 84 8.60 -8.71 -2.80
C ALA A 84 8.97 -8.23 -1.38
N SER A 85 9.48 -7.01 -1.23
CA SER A 85 9.84 -6.45 0.08
C SER A 85 8.66 -5.86 0.86
N ILE A 86 7.49 -5.71 0.22
CA ILE A 86 6.32 -5.13 0.86
C ILE A 86 5.85 -6.05 1.99
N ASN A 87 5.70 -5.48 3.19
CA ASN A 87 5.19 -6.16 4.36
C ASN A 87 4.41 -5.18 5.25
N PHE A 88 3.80 -5.72 6.31
CA PHE A 88 3.14 -4.93 7.34
C PHE A 88 3.70 -5.23 8.73
N GLN A 89 3.49 -4.28 9.64
CA GLN A 89 3.81 -4.41 11.06
C GLN A 89 2.61 -3.99 11.90
N LEU A 90 2.29 -4.80 12.91
CA LEU A 90 1.24 -4.50 13.89
C LEU A 90 1.81 -3.67 15.04
N HIS A 91 1.04 -2.68 15.45
CA HIS A 91 1.33 -1.79 16.58
C HIS A 91 0.13 -1.78 17.53
N ALA A 92 0.30 -1.20 18.72
CA ALA A 92 -0.72 -1.23 19.78
C ALA A 92 -2.10 -0.67 19.38
N ALA A 93 -2.17 0.14 18.33
CA ALA A 93 -3.41 0.78 17.87
C ALA A 93 -3.55 0.81 16.34
N GLY A 94 -2.82 -0.02 15.59
CA GLY A 94 -2.90 0.01 14.14
C GLY A 94 -1.96 -0.92 13.41
N VAL A 95 -1.97 -0.78 12.08
CA VAL A 95 -1.12 -1.53 11.16
C VAL A 95 -0.43 -0.56 10.21
N GLU A 96 0.88 -0.73 10.05
CA GLU A 96 1.67 0.01 9.07
C GLU A 96 2.05 -0.93 7.93
N THR A 97 1.89 -0.50 6.68
CA THR A 97 2.27 -1.29 5.50
C THR A 97 3.28 -0.52 4.65
N GLY A 98 4.32 -1.19 4.18
CA GLY A 98 5.33 -0.57 3.33
C GLY A 98 6.58 -1.41 3.10
N THR A 99 7.71 -0.73 2.88
CA THR A 99 9.02 -1.35 2.61
C THR A 99 10.14 -0.47 3.15
N ASN A 100 11.26 -1.09 3.51
CA ASN A 100 12.51 -0.43 3.90
C ASN A 100 13.50 -0.24 2.73
N VAL A 101 13.11 -0.60 1.50
CA VAL A 101 13.95 -0.45 0.31
C VAL A 101 14.22 1.04 0.05
N LYS A 102 15.48 1.46 0.07
CA LYS A 102 15.86 2.89 0.02
C LYS A 102 15.31 3.64 -1.21
N TYR A 103 15.30 3.00 -2.37
CA TYR A 103 14.83 3.62 -3.61
C TYR A 103 13.30 3.66 -3.71
N ALA A 104 12.57 3.00 -2.80
CA ALA A 104 11.12 3.03 -2.71
C ALA A 104 10.59 4.46 -2.59
N ALA A 105 11.23 5.31 -1.76
CA ALA A 105 10.80 6.69 -1.56
C ALA A 105 10.85 7.52 -2.84
N ILE A 106 11.91 7.36 -3.65
CA ILE A 106 12.05 8.06 -4.93
C ILE A 106 11.01 7.57 -5.92
N HIS A 107 10.64 6.29 -5.92
CA HIS A 107 9.50 5.81 -6.72
C HIS A 107 8.16 6.33 -6.20
N GLN A 108 7.89 6.23 -4.90
CA GLN A 108 6.62 6.63 -4.31
C GLN A 108 6.32 8.12 -4.51
N PHE A 109 7.31 8.99 -4.29
CA PHE A 109 7.12 10.44 -4.26
C PHE A 109 7.65 11.18 -5.49
N GLY A 110 8.41 10.49 -6.35
CA GLY A 110 9.20 11.14 -7.38
C GLY A 110 10.36 11.95 -6.78
N GLY A 111 11.02 12.72 -7.64
CA GLY A 111 12.09 13.65 -7.23
C GLY A 111 13.38 13.50 -8.02
N GLU A 112 14.39 14.29 -7.65
CA GLU A 112 15.69 14.28 -8.31
C GLU A 112 16.46 13.00 -8.00
N THR A 113 16.92 12.31 -9.04
CA THR A 113 17.72 11.08 -8.94
C THR A 113 18.69 10.97 -10.11
N GLY A 114 19.52 9.93 -10.12
CA GLY A 114 20.53 9.67 -11.14
C GLY A 114 21.95 9.85 -10.65
N SER A 115 22.91 9.68 -11.56
CA SER A 115 24.33 9.87 -11.26
C SER A 115 24.67 11.36 -11.19
N ARG A 116 25.86 11.68 -10.66
CA ARG A 116 26.33 13.06 -10.48
C ARG A 116 26.19 13.94 -11.73
N ASP A 117 26.47 13.37 -12.91
CA ASP A 117 26.49 14.07 -14.20
C ASP A 117 25.22 13.79 -15.05
N GLY A 118 24.29 13.01 -14.51
CA GLY A 118 23.07 12.56 -15.20
C GLY A 118 21.86 12.61 -14.28
N ARG A 119 21.72 13.71 -13.51
CA ARG A 119 20.55 13.92 -12.67
C ARG A 119 19.32 14.25 -13.52
N PHE A 120 18.18 13.73 -13.10
CA PHE A 120 16.89 14.01 -13.71
C PHE A 120 15.80 13.95 -12.63
N ILE A 121 14.66 14.59 -12.92
CA ILE A 121 13.47 14.47 -12.08
C ILE A 121 12.71 13.24 -12.53
N MET A 122 12.57 12.27 -11.64
CA MET A 122 11.72 11.12 -11.87
C MET A 122 10.30 11.43 -11.41
N GLU A 123 9.32 11.11 -12.26
CA GLU A 123 7.91 11.17 -11.90
C GLU A 123 7.58 10.14 -10.82
N ALA A 124 6.61 10.49 -9.98
CA ALA A 124 6.09 9.60 -8.96
C ALA A 124 5.40 8.39 -9.59
N ARG A 125 5.61 7.23 -8.98
CA ARG A 125 4.97 5.95 -9.26
C ARG A 125 4.43 5.42 -7.94
N PRO A 126 3.39 6.05 -7.38
CA PRO A 126 2.89 5.70 -6.07
C PRO A 126 2.36 4.27 -6.08
N PHE A 127 2.74 3.49 -5.08
CA PHE A 127 2.33 2.09 -4.92
C PHE A 127 1.81 1.80 -3.51
N VAL A 128 2.22 2.55 -2.49
CA VAL A 128 1.58 2.53 -1.17
C VAL A 128 0.47 3.58 -1.16
N GLN A 129 -0.76 3.15 -1.39
CA GLN A 129 -1.94 4.00 -1.46
C GLN A 129 -3.12 3.31 -0.79
N PHE A 130 -4.04 4.10 -0.24
CA PHE A 130 -5.38 3.64 0.13
C PHE A 130 -6.32 4.03 -1.01
N LEU A 131 -6.74 3.05 -1.79
CA LEU A 131 -7.71 3.24 -2.86
C LEU A 131 -9.12 3.14 -2.29
N ASP A 132 -10.11 3.74 -2.94
CA ASP A 132 -11.51 3.67 -2.49
C ASP A 132 -12.01 2.23 -2.35
N GLU A 133 -11.53 1.34 -3.22
CA GLU A 133 -11.79 -0.10 -3.17
C GLU A 133 -11.11 -0.82 -2.00
N ASP A 134 -9.98 -0.29 -1.51
CA ASP A 134 -9.32 -0.81 -0.31
C ASP A 134 -10.10 -0.45 0.94
N VAL A 135 -10.62 0.78 0.98
CA VAL A 135 -11.42 1.30 2.10
C VAL A 135 -12.61 0.40 2.38
N ALA A 136 -13.38 0.02 1.35
CA ALA A 136 -14.56 -0.84 1.52
C ALA A 136 -14.22 -2.22 2.13
N VAL A 137 -13.10 -2.84 1.73
CA VAL A 137 -12.71 -4.15 2.30
C VAL A 137 -12.21 -4.00 3.73
N ILE A 138 -11.50 -2.91 4.04
CA ILE A 138 -11.05 -2.60 5.39
C ILE A 138 -12.26 -2.36 6.31
N GLU A 139 -13.31 -1.66 5.84
CA GLU A 139 -14.57 -1.51 6.57
C GLU A 139 -15.18 -2.85 6.92
N ASP A 140 -15.27 -3.76 5.95
CA ASP A 140 -15.88 -5.06 6.14
C ASP A 140 -15.12 -5.86 7.21
N ILE A 141 -13.78 -5.89 7.14
CA ILE A 141 -12.92 -6.56 8.12
C ILE A 141 -13.15 -5.99 9.53
N LEU A 142 -13.14 -4.66 9.65
CA LEU A 142 -13.29 -3.98 10.94
C LEU A 142 -14.70 -4.07 11.50
N THR A 143 -15.72 -4.05 10.63
CA THR A 143 -17.14 -4.25 10.97
C THR A 143 -17.36 -5.66 11.48
N GLU A 144 -16.86 -6.67 10.77
CA GLU A 144 -16.94 -8.06 11.20
C GLU A 144 -16.32 -8.26 12.59
N TRP A 145 -15.16 -7.66 12.84
CA TRP A 145 -14.54 -7.72 14.17
C TRP A 145 -15.34 -6.98 15.26
N ALA A 146 -15.80 -5.76 14.96
CA ALA A 146 -16.51 -4.91 15.92
C ALA A 146 -17.87 -5.53 16.33
N PHE A 147 -18.60 -6.10 15.38
CA PHE A 147 -19.96 -6.60 15.60
C PHE A 147 -20.04 -8.13 15.75
N GLY A 148 -19.08 -8.88 15.22
CA GLY A 148 -19.12 -10.34 15.04
C GLY A 148 -19.06 -11.22 16.29
N SER A 149 -19.04 -10.65 17.51
CA SER A 149 -19.25 -11.42 18.74
C SER A 149 -20.45 -10.99 19.60
N LEU A 150 -21.41 -10.26 19.03
CA LEU A 150 -22.75 -10.09 19.61
C LEU A 150 -23.74 -11.16 19.09
N GLY A 151 -23.56 -12.42 19.52
CA GLY A 151 -24.47 -13.56 19.32
C GLY A 151 -24.14 -14.40 18.07
N VAL A 152 -23.88 -15.71 18.15
CA VAL A 152 -24.79 -16.74 18.66
C VAL A 152 -24.03 -17.88 19.37
N ASN A 153 -24.35 -18.12 20.65
CA ASN A 153 -24.44 -19.45 21.27
C ASN A 153 -25.51 -19.38 22.36
#